data_AF-A0A850BMV4-F1
#
_entry.id   AF-A0A850BMV4-F1
#
_cell.length_a   1.000
_cell.length_b   1.000
_cell.length_c   1.000
_cell.angle_alpha   90.00
_cell.angle_beta   90.00
_cell.angle_gamma   90.00
#
_symmetry.space_group_name_H-M   'P 1'
#
loop_
_entity.id
_entity.type
_entity.pdbx_description
1 polymer ?
#
loop_
_entity_poly.entity_id
_entity_poly.type
_entity_poly.pdbx_seq_one_letter_code
_entity_poly.pdbx_strand_id
1 'polypeptide(L)'
;MRLSPLGFIPVGFLLFASCSDPVPPTPRGAFSVAFVQQSAVECSHAGHVTEIGKVGPSNKEVVVVDGTSDTTIDCTVKAVEGGFSVEATAVQKDKALTIVISKIADTATDMATAPGGLSYSSAKTVDAYNNASDTPCEFYFIKPAQGVAPGRVWVSFKCPKIEAEGSTCEISQGYAIFENCSE
;
A
#
# COMPACT_ATOMS: atom_id res chain seq x y z
N MET A 1 25.81 41.96 -70.42
CA MET A 1 24.52 41.29 -70.10
C MET A 1 24.83 40.20 -69.10
N ARG A 2 24.60 40.43 -67.80
CA ARG A 2 23.42 40.00 -67.02
C ARG A 2 23.04 38.53 -67.24
N LEU A 3 23.26 37.68 -66.21
CA LEU A 3 22.20 37.02 -65.42
C LEU A 3 22.80 36.08 -64.36
N SER A 4 22.46 36.35 -63.10
CA SER A 4 22.59 35.44 -61.96
C SER A 4 21.46 34.40 -61.96
N PRO A 5 21.63 33.27 -61.26
CA PRO A 5 20.55 32.78 -60.40
C PRO A 5 21.00 32.41 -58.98
N LEU A 6 20.04 32.57 -58.06
CA LEU A 6 20.08 32.31 -56.63
C LEU A 6 20.15 30.81 -56.30
N GLY A 7 20.83 30.45 -55.21
CA GLY A 7 20.89 29.08 -54.68
C GLY A 7 20.83 29.02 -53.15
N PHE A 8 19.60 28.86 -52.64
CA PHE A 8 19.12 28.13 -51.45
C PHE A 8 19.89 28.15 -50.10
N ILE A 9 19.14 28.56 -49.08
CA ILE A 9 19.44 28.55 -47.64
C ILE A 9 19.17 27.14 -47.07
N PRO A 10 20.11 26.48 -46.36
CA PRO A 10 19.77 25.37 -45.49
C PRO A 10 19.32 25.91 -44.13
N VAL A 11 18.01 25.79 -43.89
CA VAL A 11 17.34 26.01 -42.61
C VAL A 11 17.88 24.99 -41.60
N GLY A 12 18.52 25.47 -40.54
CA GLY A 12 18.96 24.65 -39.42
C GLY A 12 17.76 24.01 -38.71
N PHE A 13 17.66 22.70 -38.80
CA PHE A 13 16.70 21.89 -38.06
C PHE A 13 17.14 21.83 -36.59
N LEU A 14 16.47 22.61 -35.74
CA LEU A 14 16.58 22.48 -34.29
C LEU A 14 15.91 21.15 -33.90
N LEU A 15 16.72 20.18 -33.51
CA LEU A 15 16.27 18.92 -32.90
C LEU A 15 15.67 19.25 -31.53
N PHE A 16 14.35 19.30 -31.45
CA PHE A 16 13.63 19.26 -30.18
C PHE A 16 13.86 17.88 -29.56
N ALA A 17 14.79 17.80 -28.61
CA ALA A 17 14.86 16.70 -27.67
C ALA A 17 13.58 16.74 -26.81
N SER A 18 12.53 16.08 -27.30
CA SER A 18 11.37 15.74 -26.49
C SER A 18 11.84 14.70 -25.47
N CYS A 19 12.26 15.16 -24.29
CA CYS A 19 12.45 14.33 -23.13
C CYS A 19 11.08 13.75 -22.77
N SER A 20 10.77 12.58 -23.32
CA SER A 20 9.64 11.78 -22.87
C SER A 20 9.99 11.35 -21.45
N ASP A 21 9.40 12.00 -20.46
CA ASP A 21 9.57 11.56 -19.07
C ASP A 21 9.19 10.08 -18.99
N PRO A 22 10.03 9.25 -18.36
CA PRO A 22 9.76 7.83 -18.26
C PRO A 22 8.41 7.63 -17.56
N VAL A 23 7.56 6.79 -18.14
CA VAL A 23 6.26 6.44 -17.56
C VAL A 23 6.50 5.88 -16.16
N PRO A 24 5.86 6.42 -15.11
CA PRO A 24 5.99 5.89 -13.75
C PRO A 24 5.62 4.40 -13.72
N PRO A 25 6.34 3.58 -12.95
CA PRO A 25 6.03 2.16 -12.85
C PRO A 25 4.63 1.97 -12.25
N THR A 26 3.89 0.98 -12.73
CA THR A 26 2.54 0.67 -12.24
C THR A 26 2.57 0.27 -10.76
N PRO A 27 1.66 0.81 -9.92
CA PRO A 27 1.51 0.40 -8.53
C PRO A 27 1.35 -1.11 -8.37
N ARG A 28 1.90 -1.66 -7.29
CA ARG A 28 1.78 -3.09 -6.98
C ARG A 28 1.76 -3.32 -5.47
N GLY A 29 1.08 -4.35 -5.04
CA GLY A 29 0.94 -4.64 -3.62
C GLY A 29 0.53 -6.08 -3.30
N ALA A 30 0.64 -6.41 -2.03
CA ALA A 30 0.16 -7.67 -1.46
C ALA A 30 -0.13 -7.46 0.03
N PHE A 31 -1.04 -8.26 0.57
CA PHE A 31 -1.26 -8.33 2.01
C PHE A 31 -1.61 -9.75 2.47
N SER A 32 -1.39 -10.00 3.75
CA SER A 32 -1.91 -11.15 4.48
C SER A 32 -2.39 -10.68 5.85
N VAL A 33 -3.63 -10.99 6.21
CA VAL A 33 -4.28 -10.60 7.47
C VAL A 33 -4.77 -11.83 8.20
N ALA A 34 -4.32 -12.03 9.44
CA ALA A 34 -4.85 -13.02 10.36
C ALA A 34 -5.93 -12.39 11.25
N PHE A 35 -7.18 -12.50 10.80
CA PHE A 35 -8.37 -12.12 11.54
C PHE A 35 -8.64 -13.17 12.62
N VAL A 36 -8.83 -12.75 13.86
CA VAL A 36 -9.02 -13.68 14.98
C VAL A 36 -10.31 -13.40 15.73
N GLN A 37 -10.95 -14.49 16.14
CA GLN A 37 -12.12 -14.47 17.00
C GLN A 37 -11.65 -14.63 18.45
N GLN A 38 -11.52 -13.51 19.18
CA GLN A 38 -11.16 -13.56 20.60
C GLN A 38 -12.27 -14.24 21.43
N SER A 39 -13.52 -13.94 21.11
CA SER A 39 -14.72 -14.48 21.75
C SER A 39 -15.83 -14.63 20.71
N ALA A 40 -16.58 -15.74 20.78
CA ALA A 40 -17.75 -15.95 19.93
C ALA A 40 -18.93 -15.03 20.27
N VAL A 41 -18.88 -14.34 21.41
CA VAL A 41 -19.91 -13.38 21.83
C VAL A 41 -19.65 -11.99 21.25
N GLU A 42 -18.39 -11.59 21.12
CA GLU A 42 -18.00 -10.26 20.65
C GLU A 42 -17.72 -10.24 19.15
N CYS A 43 -17.10 -11.31 18.65
CA CYS A 43 -16.72 -11.46 17.26
C CYS A 43 -17.61 -12.52 16.58
N SER A 44 -18.48 -12.08 15.67
CA SER A 44 -19.48 -12.93 15.01
C SER A 44 -18.89 -13.85 13.94
N HIS A 45 -17.62 -13.65 13.55
CA HIS A 45 -16.94 -14.45 12.54
C HIS A 45 -15.81 -15.28 13.13
N ALA A 46 -15.69 -16.52 12.67
CA ALA A 46 -14.55 -17.36 13.00
C ALA A 46 -13.24 -16.77 12.46
N GLY A 47 -12.15 -17.01 13.19
CA GLY A 47 -10.81 -16.61 12.77
C GLY A 47 -10.43 -17.19 11.41
N HIS A 48 -9.73 -16.40 10.60
CA HIS A 48 -9.31 -16.79 9.26
C HIS A 48 -8.13 -15.93 8.77
N VAL A 49 -7.46 -16.43 7.73
CA VAL A 49 -6.46 -15.66 6.99
C VAL A 49 -7.05 -15.22 5.66
N THR A 50 -6.84 -13.96 5.31
CA THR A 50 -7.16 -13.39 3.99
C THR A 50 -5.92 -12.77 3.40
N GLU A 51 -5.67 -13.06 2.13
CA GLU A 51 -4.50 -12.59 1.41
C GLU A 51 -4.81 -12.15 -0.03
N ILE A 52 -4.10 -11.12 -0.48
CA ILE A 52 -3.88 -10.79 -1.89
C ILE A 52 -2.38 -10.93 -2.15
N GLY A 53 -1.99 -11.75 -3.13
CA GLY A 53 -0.58 -12.12 -3.31
C GLY A 53 -0.09 -13.01 -2.17
N LYS A 54 1.21 -12.95 -1.87
CA LYS A 54 1.86 -13.73 -0.80
C LYS A 54 3.00 -12.94 -0.18
N VAL A 55 2.76 -12.42 1.02
CA VAL A 55 3.70 -11.61 1.80
C VAL A 55 3.69 -12.04 3.27
N GLY A 56 4.85 -11.98 3.91
CA GLY A 56 5.02 -12.34 5.31
C GLY A 56 6.04 -11.46 6.03
N PRO A 57 6.57 -11.92 7.18
CA PRO A 57 7.49 -11.13 8.00
C PRO A 57 8.87 -10.94 7.34
N SER A 58 9.30 -11.90 6.52
CA SER A 58 10.64 -11.92 5.92
C SER A 58 10.64 -12.28 4.43
N ASN A 59 9.48 -12.56 3.84
CA ASN A 59 9.33 -12.96 2.43
C ASN A 59 8.25 -12.11 1.71
N LYS A 60 8.52 -11.78 0.45
CA LYS A 60 7.58 -11.15 -0.50
C LYS A 60 7.52 -11.98 -1.79
N GLU A 61 6.88 -13.14 -1.71
CA GLU A 61 6.90 -14.12 -2.80
C GLU A 61 6.07 -13.68 -4.01
N VAL A 62 4.89 -13.11 -3.77
CA VAL A 62 3.97 -12.68 -4.83
C VAL A 62 3.44 -11.30 -4.51
N VAL A 63 3.84 -10.31 -5.31
CA VAL A 63 3.30 -8.94 -5.28
C VAL A 63 2.50 -8.73 -6.55
N VAL A 64 1.22 -8.38 -6.42
CA VAL A 64 0.28 -8.28 -7.54
C VAL A 64 0.30 -6.87 -8.10
N VAL A 65 0.30 -6.74 -9.43
CA VAL A 65 0.32 -5.45 -10.13
C VAL A 65 -1.11 -4.93 -10.29
N ASP A 66 -1.30 -3.61 -10.13
CA ASP A 66 -2.57 -2.95 -10.39
C ASP A 66 -3.12 -3.27 -11.80
N GLY A 67 -4.44 -3.41 -11.90
CA GLY A 67 -5.14 -3.73 -13.13
C GLY A 67 -5.01 -5.18 -13.60
N THR A 68 -4.33 -6.06 -12.84
CA THR A 68 -4.22 -7.49 -13.17
C THR A 68 -5.15 -8.34 -12.30
N SER A 69 -5.74 -9.40 -12.87
CA SER A 69 -6.57 -10.37 -12.12
C SER A 69 -7.66 -9.74 -11.25
N ASP A 70 -8.34 -8.70 -11.77
CA ASP A 70 -9.36 -7.93 -11.05
C ASP A 70 -8.83 -7.27 -9.75
N THR A 71 -7.54 -6.92 -9.74
CA THR A 71 -6.88 -6.28 -8.61
C THR A 71 -6.78 -4.78 -8.84
N THR A 72 -7.14 -4.01 -7.82
CA THR A 72 -6.87 -2.59 -7.73
C THR A 72 -5.85 -2.35 -6.62
N ILE A 73 -4.72 -1.76 -6.98
CA ILE A 73 -3.72 -1.26 -6.03
C ILE A 73 -3.61 0.25 -6.21
N ASP A 74 -3.96 0.99 -5.17
CA ASP A 74 -3.77 2.45 -5.12
C ASP A 74 -2.93 2.77 -3.88
N CYS A 75 -1.83 3.51 -4.05
CA CYS A 75 -0.97 3.83 -2.93
C CYS A 75 -0.15 5.10 -3.11
N THR A 76 0.10 5.73 -1.97
CA THR A 76 0.88 6.94 -1.80
C THR A 76 1.81 6.76 -0.59
N VAL A 77 3.12 6.94 -0.78
CA VAL A 77 4.11 6.88 0.30
C VAL A 77 5.05 8.07 0.18
N LYS A 78 4.87 9.05 1.07
CA LYS A 78 5.54 10.37 0.99
C LYS A 78 6.47 10.55 2.18
N ALA A 79 7.60 11.21 1.95
CA ALA A 79 8.43 11.68 3.06
C ALA A 79 7.71 12.82 3.81
N VAL A 80 7.71 12.74 5.13
CA VAL A 80 7.21 13.80 6.03
C VAL A 80 8.26 14.08 7.11
N GLU A 81 8.09 15.16 7.87
CA GLU A 81 9.02 15.45 8.96
C GLU A 81 9.06 14.30 9.98
N GLY A 82 10.24 13.70 10.15
CA GLY A 82 10.47 12.60 11.09
C GLY A 82 9.98 11.22 10.63
N GLY A 83 9.64 11.02 9.35
CA GLY A 83 9.28 9.71 8.83
C GLY A 83 8.58 9.75 7.48
N PHE A 84 7.58 8.89 7.32
CA PHE A 84 6.82 8.74 6.08
C PHE A 84 5.32 8.70 6.37
N SER A 85 4.52 9.32 5.51
CA SER A 85 3.08 9.08 5.47
C SER A 85 2.77 7.97 4.48
N VAL A 86 1.78 7.15 4.79
CA VAL A 86 1.34 6.02 3.97
C VAL A 86 -0.17 6.07 3.84
N GLU A 87 -0.67 6.02 2.63
CA GLU A 87 -2.08 5.76 2.31
C GLU A 87 -2.09 4.71 1.21
N ALA A 88 -2.63 3.53 1.48
CA ALA A 88 -2.56 2.42 0.55
C ALA A 88 -3.79 1.52 0.63
N THR A 89 -4.30 1.14 -0.52
CA THR A 89 -5.46 0.29 -0.71
C THR A 89 -5.12 -0.85 -1.67
N ALA A 90 -5.49 -2.06 -1.29
CA ALA A 90 -5.46 -3.25 -2.14
C ALA A 90 -6.84 -3.91 -2.14
N VAL A 91 -7.44 -4.05 -3.32
CA VAL A 91 -8.73 -4.72 -3.51
C VAL A 91 -8.57 -5.82 -4.56
N GLN A 92 -9.10 -7.00 -4.29
CA GLN A 92 -9.23 -8.08 -5.27
C GLN A 92 -10.48 -8.90 -4.95
N LYS A 93 -11.48 -8.82 -5.83
CA LYS A 93 -12.79 -9.47 -5.65
C LYS A 93 -13.46 -9.06 -4.32
N ASP A 94 -13.58 -10.00 -3.39
CA ASP A 94 -14.24 -9.85 -2.08
C ASP A 94 -13.25 -9.57 -0.95
N LYS A 95 -11.99 -9.25 -1.27
CA LYS A 95 -10.93 -8.93 -0.32
C LYS A 95 -10.53 -7.48 -0.48
N ALA A 96 -10.47 -6.75 0.62
CA ALA A 96 -9.94 -5.39 0.65
C ALA A 96 -9.12 -5.13 1.90
N LEU A 97 -8.05 -4.35 1.73
CA LEU A 97 -7.30 -3.76 2.83
C LEU A 97 -6.99 -2.31 2.45
N THR A 98 -7.33 -1.38 3.33
CA THR A 98 -6.87 0.00 3.28
C THR A 98 -6.11 0.31 4.57
N ILE A 99 -4.93 0.92 4.45
CA ILE A 99 -4.13 1.39 5.57
C ILE A 99 -3.84 2.88 5.41
N VAL A 100 -3.91 3.61 6.53
CA VAL A 100 -3.58 5.04 6.59
C VAL A 100 -2.69 5.30 7.79
N ILE A 101 -1.43 5.66 7.56
CA ILE A 101 -0.44 5.93 8.59
C ILE A 101 0.06 7.36 8.38
N SER A 102 -0.34 8.29 9.26
CA SER A 102 0.02 9.70 9.11
C SER A 102 1.53 9.95 9.24
N LYS A 103 2.22 9.14 10.05
CA LYS A 103 3.68 9.17 10.21
C LYS A 103 4.21 7.84 10.76
N ILE A 104 5.15 7.23 10.05
CA ILE A 104 5.97 6.10 10.52
C ILE A 104 7.45 6.40 10.31
N ALA A 105 8.24 6.28 11.39
CA ALA A 105 9.69 6.36 11.29
C ALA A 105 10.23 5.06 10.68
N ASP A 106 11.30 5.12 9.87
CA ASP A 106 11.96 3.95 9.27
C ASP A 106 12.57 2.97 10.29
N THR A 107 12.68 3.43 11.54
CA THR A 107 13.11 2.71 12.75
C THR A 107 11.97 2.14 13.58
N ALA A 108 10.70 2.26 13.15
CA ALA A 108 9.56 1.72 13.90
C ALA A 108 9.70 0.20 14.16
N THR A 109 9.46 -0.20 15.40
CA THR A 109 9.57 -1.60 15.88
C THR A 109 8.28 -2.04 16.55
N ASP A 110 8.15 -3.32 16.88
CA ASP A 110 7.02 -3.87 17.63
C ASP A 110 6.87 -3.28 19.04
N MET A 111 7.95 -2.75 19.61
CA MET A 111 7.96 -2.01 20.88
C MET A 111 7.75 -0.50 20.74
N ALA A 112 7.93 0.04 19.53
CA ALA A 112 7.80 1.46 19.21
C ALA A 112 7.06 1.62 17.88
N THR A 113 5.77 1.31 17.92
CA THR A 113 4.89 1.23 16.75
C THR A 113 4.40 2.60 16.31
N ALA A 114 4.05 2.74 15.04
CA ALA A 114 3.32 3.89 14.53
C ALA A 114 1.79 3.62 14.58
N PRO A 115 0.98 4.51 15.15
CA PRO A 115 -0.47 4.37 15.09
C PRO A 115 -0.99 4.69 13.68
N GLY A 116 -2.03 3.97 13.24
CA GLY A 116 -2.70 4.24 11.97
C GLY A 116 -4.14 3.72 11.91
N GLY A 117 -4.83 4.12 10.85
CA GLY A 117 -6.14 3.61 10.47
C GLY A 117 -6.03 2.39 9.56
N LEU A 118 -7.02 1.52 9.64
CA LEU A 118 -7.17 0.30 8.86
C LEU A 118 -8.65 0.05 8.57
N SER A 119 -8.92 -0.33 7.33
CA SER A 119 -10.18 -0.91 6.89
C SER A 119 -9.90 -2.27 6.25
N TYR A 120 -10.62 -3.30 6.64
CA TYR A 120 -10.42 -4.67 6.18
C TYR A 120 -11.75 -5.34 5.85
N SER A 121 -11.83 -6.01 4.70
CA SER A 121 -12.94 -6.90 4.37
C SER A 121 -12.46 -8.16 3.66
N SER A 122 -13.28 -9.20 3.75
CA SER A 122 -13.06 -10.49 3.11
C SER A 122 -14.38 -11.15 2.72
N ALA A 123 -14.30 -12.19 1.90
CA ALA A 123 -15.39 -13.13 1.60
C ALA A 123 -16.18 -13.59 2.84
N LYS A 124 -15.50 -13.70 3.99
CA LYS A 124 -16.05 -14.27 5.23
C LYS A 124 -16.66 -13.22 6.15
N THR A 125 -16.16 -12.00 6.10
CA THR A 125 -16.69 -10.89 6.91
C THR A 125 -17.86 -10.22 6.21
N VAL A 126 -17.85 -10.16 4.87
CA VAL A 126 -18.79 -9.42 4.01
C VAL A 126 -18.69 -7.90 4.23
N ASP A 127 -18.79 -7.46 5.48
CA ASP A 127 -18.64 -6.06 5.88
C ASP A 127 -17.19 -5.66 6.07
N ALA A 128 -16.96 -4.34 5.99
CA ALA A 128 -15.68 -3.71 6.29
C ALA A 128 -15.53 -3.49 7.79
N TYR A 129 -14.52 -4.13 8.36
CA TYR A 129 -14.09 -3.94 9.73
C TYR A 129 -13.07 -2.81 9.81
N ASN A 130 -13.30 -1.86 10.69
CA ASN A 130 -12.46 -0.68 10.85
C ASN A 130 -12.01 -0.54 12.30
N ASN A 131 -10.81 -0.02 12.54
CA ASN A 131 -10.46 0.42 13.89
C ASN A 131 -11.07 1.80 14.16
N ALA A 132 -11.41 2.07 15.42
CA ALA A 132 -11.79 3.42 15.84
C ALA A 132 -10.53 4.30 15.99
N SER A 133 -10.71 5.63 15.88
CA SER A 133 -9.59 6.58 15.94
C SER A 133 -8.93 6.68 17.31
N ASP A 134 -9.65 6.33 18.37
CA ASP A 134 -9.15 6.25 19.75
C ASP A 134 -8.45 4.92 20.07
N THR A 135 -8.57 3.92 19.18
CA THR A 135 -7.94 2.60 19.27
C THR A 135 -7.22 2.28 17.95
N PRO A 136 -6.16 3.05 17.59
CA PRO A 136 -5.46 2.87 16.33
C PRO A 136 -4.82 1.49 16.21
N CYS A 137 -4.70 1.01 14.97
CA CYS A 137 -3.84 -0.13 14.69
C CYS A 137 -2.37 0.25 14.85
N GLU A 138 -1.55 -0.73 15.20
CA GLU A 138 -0.13 -0.58 15.44
C GLU A 138 0.67 -1.10 14.25
N PHE A 139 1.47 -0.23 13.62
CA PHE A 139 2.28 -0.52 12.45
C PHE A 139 3.78 -0.48 12.79
N TYR A 140 4.55 -1.44 12.29
CA TYR A 140 5.98 -1.56 12.59
C TYR A 140 6.75 -2.37 11.54
N PHE A 141 8.08 -2.39 11.65
CA PHE A 141 8.95 -3.13 10.74
C PHE A 141 9.67 -4.29 11.42
N ILE A 142 9.59 -5.47 10.81
CA ILE A 142 10.45 -6.61 11.12
C ILE A 142 11.73 -6.49 10.28
N LYS A 143 12.81 -6.03 10.91
CA LYS A 143 14.11 -5.85 10.26
C LYS A 143 14.84 -7.19 10.06
N PRO A 144 15.73 -7.30 9.05
CA PRO A 144 16.08 -6.29 8.05
C PRO A 144 15.16 -6.26 6.82
N ALA A 145 14.17 -7.16 6.74
CA ALA A 145 13.37 -7.35 5.54
C ALA A 145 12.44 -6.15 5.26
N GLN A 146 11.81 -5.61 6.30
CA GLN A 146 10.77 -4.60 6.21
C GLN A 146 11.28 -3.16 6.36
N GLY A 147 10.52 -2.22 5.82
CA GLY A 147 10.85 -0.81 5.89
C GLY A 147 10.00 0.07 4.99
N VAL A 148 10.37 1.33 4.92
CA VAL A 148 9.67 2.37 4.17
C VAL A 148 10.68 3.28 3.47
N ALA A 149 10.31 3.80 2.32
CA ALA A 149 11.02 4.81 1.56
C ALA A 149 10.00 5.55 0.67
N PRO A 150 10.34 6.66 0.02
CA PRO A 150 9.45 7.28 -0.95
C PRO A 150 8.98 6.24 -2.00
N GLY A 151 7.68 6.23 -2.26
CA GLY A 151 7.04 5.33 -3.23
C GLY A 151 6.94 3.85 -2.81
N ARG A 152 7.34 3.46 -1.58
CA ARG A 152 7.19 2.07 -1.11
C ARG A 152 7.12 1.87 0.40
N VAL A 153 6.39 0.85 0.83
CA VAL A 153 6.34 0.38 2.21
C VAL A 153 6.18 -1.14 2.27
N TRP A 154 6.88 -1.79 3.19
CA TRP A 154 6.61 -3.16 3.61
C TRP A 154 6.54 -3.15 5.13
N VAL A 155 5.35 -3.43 5.67
CA VAL A 155 5.00 -3.19 7.07
C VAL A 155 4.28 -4.39 7.68
N SER A 156 4.53 -4.62 8.96
CA SER A 156 3.74 -5.50 9.82
C SER A 156 2.76 -4.67 10.63
N PHE A 157 1.60 -5.24 10.94
CA PHE A 157 0.64 -4.56 11.78
C PHE A 157 -0.16 -5.52 12.64
N LYS A 158 -0.79 -4.96 13.68
CA LYS A 158 -1.81 -5.63 14.48
C LYS A 158 -2.86 -4.59 14.86
N CYS A 159 -4.10 -5.03 14.99
CA CYS A 159 -5.21 -4.19 15.40
C CYS A 159 -5.85 -4.86 16.61
N PRO A 160 -5.66 -4.32 17.83
CA PRO A 160 -6.24 -4.92 19.03
C PRO A 160 -7.77 -4.92 18.99
N LYS A 161 -8.36 -4.02 18.21
CA LYS A 161 -9.80 -3.85 18.08
C LYS A 161 -10.16 -3.35 16.68
N ILE A 162 -11.07 -4.06 16.01
CA ILE A 162 -11.73 -3.65 14.77
C ILE A 162 -13.23 -3.97 14.88
N GLU A 163 -14.07 -3.14 14.27
CA GLU A 163 -15.52 -3.20 14.45
C GLU A 163 -16.28 -3.11 13.12
N ALA A 164 -17.37 -3.88 13.03
CA ALA A 164 -18.40 -3.77 11.99
C ALA A 164 -19.75 -4.23 12.57
N GLU A 165 -20.83 -3.50 12.30
CA GLU A 165 -22.22 -3.87 12.66
C GLU A 165 -22.43 -4.37 14.12
N GLY A 166 -21.71 -3.78 15.09
CA GLY A 166 -21.80 -4.18 16.50
C GLY A 166 -21.03 -5.46 16.86
N SER A 167 -20.28 -6.03 15.92
CA SER A 167 -19.25 -7.03 16.19
C SER A 167 -17.90 -6.37 16.39
N THR A 168 -17.15 -6.86 17.37
CA THR A 168 -15.79 -6.45 17.69
C THR A 168 -14.86 -7.64 17.56
N CYS A 169 -13.83 -7.51 16.72
CA CYS A 169 -12.84 -8.54 16.43
C CYS A 169 -11.42 -7.98 16.52
N GLU A 170 -10.41 -8.81 16.28
CA GLU A 170 -8.99 -8.44 16.33
C GLU A 170 -8.28 -8.89 15.04
N ILE A 171 -7.27 -8.13 14.62
CA ILE A 171 -6.21 -8.61 13.72
C ILE A 171 -4.95 -8.83 14.56
N SER A 172 -4.68 -10.08 14.90
CA SER A 172 -3.51 -10.43 15.72
C SER A 172 -2.19 -10.19 15.00
N GLN A 173 -2.19 -10.38 13.68
CA GLN A 173 -1.02 -10.17 12.83
C GLN A 173 -1.45 -9.90 11.39
N GLY A 174 -0.87 -8.87 10.80
CA GLY A 174 -0.97 -8.56 9.38
C GLY A 174 0.38 -8.18 8.79
N TYR A 175 0.50 -8.35 7.48
CA TYR A 175 1.62 -7.91 6.66
C TYR A 175 1.07 -7.25 5.41
N ALA A 176 1.63 -6.10 5.03
CA ALA A 176 1.29 -5.43 3.79
C ALA A 176 2.55 -4.90 3.11
N ILE A 177 2.59 -5.01 1.79
CA ILE A 177 3.62 -4.42 0.96
C ILE A 177 2.97 -3.65 -0.18
N PHE A 178 3.45 -2.44 -0.42
CA PHE A 178 3.05 -1.58 -1.52
C PHE A 178 4.31 -0.97 -2.12
N GLU A 179 4.44 -1.03 -3.43
CA GLU A 179 5.60 -0.54 -4.18
C GLU A 179 5.12 0.19 -5.44
N ASN A 180 5.99 1.06 -5.98
CA ASN A 180 5.66 1.94 -7.10
C ASN A 180 4.47 2.87 -6.79
N CYS A 181 4.35 3.28 -5.52
CA CYS A 181 3.36 4.22 -5.06
C CYS A 181 3.71 5.64 -5.51
N SER A 182 2.71 6.52 -5.53
CA SER A 182 2.97 7.95 -5.69
C SER A 182 3.72 8.53 -4.48
N GLU A 183 4.48 9.61 -4.70
CA GLU A 183 5.30 10.31 -3.70
C GLU A 183 4.74 11.69 -3.34
#